data_AF-V6LWU5-F1
#
_entry.id   AF-V6LWU5-F1
#
_cell.length_a   1.000
_cell.length_b   1.000
_cell.length_c   1.000
_cell.angle_alpha   90.00
_cell.angle_beta   90.00
_cell.angle_gamma   90.00
#
_symmetry.space_group_name_H-M   'P 1'
#
loop_
_entity.id
_entity.type
_entity.pdbx_description
1 polymer ?
#
loop_
_entity_poly.entity_id
_entity_poly.type
_entity_poly.pdbx_seq_one_letter_code
_entity_poly.pdbx_strand_id
1 'polypeptide(L)'
;MSQAYVQKKSLSKFIQPFEARCQNVQEFLDGLGPLTGDISVVELNDPVGPVLELEECQLVVSKETEDGAKVLNRLRRQKGLVEMVVHICGVVEENGRKVSSSEIRESETSTSM
;
A
#
# COMPACT_ATOMS: atom_id res chain seq x y z
N MET A 1 -5.63 -0.87 3.28
CA MET A 1 -7.02 -1.13 2.84
C MET A 1 -7.84 -1.65 4.00
N SER A 2 -9.10 -1.25 4.09
CA SER A 2 -10.02 -1.69 5.14
C SER A 2 -10.33 -3.18 5.06
N GLN A 3 -10.84 -3.72 6.16
CA GLN A 3 -11.28 -5.12 6.19
C GLN A 3 -12.36 -5.36 5.13
N ALA A 4 -13.35 -4.48 5.04
CA ALA A 4 -14.44 -4.57 4.07
C ALA A 4 -13.94 -4.51 2.61
N TYR A 5 -12.89 -3.73 2.35
CA TYR A 5 -12.31 -3.65 1.01
C TYR A 5 -11.53 -4.93 0.64
N VAL A 6 -10.77 -5.47 1.59
CA VAL A 6 -9.96 -6.69 1.39
C VAL A 6 -10.82 -7.90 1.03
N GLN A 7 -12.02 -8.02 1.62
CA GLN A 7 -12.93 -9.13 1.34
C GLN A 7 -13.35 -9.24 -0.13
N LYS A 8 -13.23 -8.16 -0.90
CA LYS A 8 -13.55 -8.11 -2.34
C LYS A 8 -12.39 -8.57 -3.23
N LYS A 9 -11.19 -8.78 -2.67
CA LYS A 9 -10.01 -9.20 -3.44
C LYS A 9 -9.97 -10.71 -3.66
N SER A 10 -9.30 -11.12 -4.74
CA SER A 10 -8.89 -12.52 -4.92
C SER A 10 -8.03 -12.95 -3.73
N LEU A 11 -8.16 -14.23 -3.34
CA LEU A 11 -7.43 -14.82 -2.22
C LEU A 11 -7.64 -14.09 -0.88
N SER A 12 -8.77 -13.38 -0.70
CA SER A 12 -9.08 -12.63 0.52
C SER A 12 -8.97 -13.47 1.80
N LYS A 13 -9.29 -14.77 1.73
CA LYS A 13 -9.14 -15.73 2.83
C LYS A 13 -7.70 -15.93 3.32
N PHE A 14 -6.71 -15.57 2.51
CA PHE A 14 -5.28 -15.60 2.84
C PHE A 14 -4.71 -14.19 3.12
N ILE A 15 -5.57 -13.18 3.21
CA ILE A 15 -5.16 -11.83 3.62
C ILE A 15 -5.48 -11.68 5.10
N GLN A 16 -4.46 -11.35 5.88
CA GLN A 16 -4.60 -11.09 7.31
C GLN A 16 -5.62 -9.98 7.60
N PRO A 17 -6.33 -10.04 8.75
CA PRO A 17 -7.23 -8.98 9.19
C PRO A 17 -6.56 -7.61 9.22
N PHE A 18 -7.34 -6.54 9.09
CA PHE A 18 -6.82 -5.17 9.11
C PHE A 18 -5.91 -4.88 10.30
N GLU A 19 -6.35 -5.19 11.51
CA GLU A 19 -5.59 -4.95 12.74
C GLU A 19 -4.24 -5.69 12.74
N ALA A 20 -4.22 -6.97 12.35
CA ALA A 20 -2.99 -7.75 12.26
C ALA A 20 -2.00 -7.16 11.24
N ARG A 21 -2.49 -6.65 10.10
CA ARG A 21 -1.62 -5.98 9.12
C ARG A 21 -1.06 -4.66 9.66
N CYS A 22 -1.86 -3.90 10.41
CA CYS A 22 -1.40 -2.67 11.05
C CYS A 22 -0.32 -2.97 12.09
N GLN A 23 -0.53 -3.98 12.92
CA GLN A 23 0.44 -4.44 13.91
C GLN A 23 1.76 -4.87 13.24
N ASN A 24 1.71 -5.67 12.19
CA ASN A 24 2.91 -6.11 11.47
C ASN A 24 3.72 -4.93 10.89
N VAL A 25 3.05 -3.88 10.40
CA VAL A 25 3.74 -2.66 9.94
C VAL A 25 4.37 -1.92 11.12
N GLN A 26 3.67 -1.78 12.23
CA GLN A 26 4.20 -1.12 13.42
C GLN A 26 5.43 -1.85 13.97
N GLU A 27 5.35 -3.17 14.13
CA GLU A 27 6.47 -4.00 14.61
C GLU A 27 7.68 -3.91 13.69
N PHE A 28 7.48 -3.89 12.38
CA PHE A 28 8.56 -3.67 11.42
C PHE A 28 9.22 -2.30 11.60
N LEU A 29 8.42 -1.23 11.74
CA LEU A 29 8.91 0.13 11.93
C LEU A 29 9.69 0.27 13.25
N ASP A 30 9.17 -0.31 14.34
CA ASP A 30 9.83 -0.31 15.65
C ASP A 30 11.20 -1.03 15.59
N GLY A 31 11.31 -2.07 14.77
CA GLY A 31 12.55 -2.81 14.54
C GLY A 31 13.63 -2.04 13.76
N LEU A 32 13.28 -0.96 13.07
CA LEU A 32 14.25 -0.11 12.33
C LEU A 32 15.02 0.84 13.26
N GLY A 33 14.61 0.96 14.53
CA GLY A 33 15.18 1.91 15.48
C GLY A 33 14.45 3.26 15.45
N PRO A 34 15.07 4.33 16.01
CA PRO A 34 14.43 5.64 16.10
C PRO A 34 14.12 6.22 14.71
N LEU A 35 12.84 6.41 14.42
CA LEU A 35 12.36 7.06 13.21
C LEU A 35 12.14 8.56 13.43
N THR A 36 12.31 9.34 12.38
CA THR A 36 12.06 10.79 12.41
C THR A 36 10.67 11.11 11.90
N GLY A 37 9.90 11.88 12.69
CA GLY A 37 8.57 12.35 12.33
C GLY A 37 7.43 11.47 12.87
N ASP A 38 6.21 12.00 12.80
CA ASP A 38 5.02 11.30 13.27
C ASP A 38 4.56 10.26 12.25
N ILE A 39 4.27 9.05 12.73
CA ILE A 39 3.78 7.95 11.92
C ILE A 39 2.32 7.73 12.23
N SER A 40 1.49 7.74 11.19
CA SER A 40 0.08 7.39 11.30
C SER A 40 -0.27 6.30 10.31
N VAL A 41 -0.99 5.28 10.78
CA VAL A 41 -1.55 4.22 9.95
C VAL A 41 -3.02 4.51 9.74
N VAL A 42 -3.40 4.78 8.49
CA VAL A 42 -4.78 5.16 8.13
C VAL A 42 -5.46 4.03 7.38
N GLU A 43 -6.71 3.76 7.73
CA GLU A 43 -7.53 2.80 7.02
C GLU A 43 -7.98 3.35 5.66
N LEU A 44 -7.60 2.66 4.57
CA LEU A 44 -8.00 3.04 3.22
C LEU A 44 -9.25 2.27 2.79
N ASN A 45 -10.39 2.95 2.64
CA ASN A 45 -11.65 2.36 2.21
C ASN A 45 -11.80 2.27 0.68
N ASP A 46 -10.92 2.94 -0.04
CA ASP A 46 -10.88 3.01 -1.49
C ASP A 46 -9.43 3.23 -1.98
N PRO A 47 -9.17 3.15 -3.30
CA PRO A 47 -7.82 3.34 -3.86
C PRO A 47 -7.28 4.78 -3.80
N VAL A 48 -8.11 5.77 -3.47
CA VAL A 48 -7.74 7.19 -3.43
C VAL A 48 -7.18 7.56 -2.06
N GLY A 49 -7.89 7.17 -1.00
CA GLY A 49 -7.49 7.49 0.38
C GLY A 49 -7.56 8.99 0.71
N PRO A 50 -6.84 9.45 1.75
CA PRO A 50 -6.92 10.84 2.25
C PRO A 50 -6.25 11.86 1.32
N VAL A 51 -5.67 11.40 0.21
CA VAL A 51 -4.81 12.20 -0.67
C VAL A 51 -5.54 13.42 -1.25
N LEU A 52 -6.87 13.39 -1.42
CA LEU A 52 -7.62 14.53 -1.94
C LEU A 52 -8.05 15.54 -0.87
N GLU A 53 -7.71 15.30 0.39
CA GLU A 53 -8.00 16.18 1.54
C GLU A 53 -6.74 16.90 2.02
N LEU A 54 -5.56 16.49 1.55
CA LEU A 54 -4.28 17.10 1.87
C LEU A 54 -3.96 18.24 0.89
N GLU A 55 -3.65 19.42 1.41
CA GLU A 55 -3.25 20.57 0.57
C GLU A 55 -1.94 20.26 -0.18
N GLU A 56 -0.91 19.85 0.55
CA GLU A 56 0.40 19.49 0.01
C GLU A 56 0.89 18.17 0.62
N CYS A 57 1.32 17.23 -0.23
CA CYS A 57 1.90 15.97 0.18
C CYS A 57 2.77 15.37 -0.93
N GLN A 58 3.63 14.42 -0.56
CA GLN A 58 4.43 13.62 -1.47
C GLN A 58 3.95 12.17 -1.43
N LEU A 59 4.14 11.44 -2.53
CA LEU A 59 3.68 10.07 -2.66
C LEU A 59 4.84 9.13 -2.97
N VAL A 60 4.99 8.08 -2.17
CA VAL A 60 5.95 6.99 -2.43
C VAL A 60 5.19 5.77 -2.91
N VAL A 61 5.58 5.21 -4.06
CA VAL A 61 4.92 4.06 -4.70
C VAL A 61 5.96 3.08 -5.23
N SER A 62 5.56 1.82 -5.41
CA SER A 62 6.34 0.92 -6.24
C SER A 62 6.08 1.19 -7.72
N LYS A 63 6.85 0.58 -8.61
CA LYS A 63 6.62 0.65 -10.05
C LYS A 63 5.19 0.22 -10.45
N GLU A 64 4.60 -0.70 -9.69
CA GLU A 64 3.28 -1.26 -9.98
C GLU A 64 2.14 -0.31 -9.62
N THR A 65 2.34 0.57 -8.64
CA THR A 65 1.33 1.53 -8.20
C THR A 65 1.55 2.93 -8.79
N GLU A 66 2.50 3.07 -9.71
CA GLU A 66 2.78 4.32 -10.45
C GLU A 66 1.55 4.82 -11.23
N ASP A 67 0.80 3.95 -11.88
CA ASP A 67 -0.39 4.37 -12.62
C ASP A 67 -1.50 4.86 -11.70
N GLY A 68 -1.58 4.31 -10.47
CA GLY A 68 -2.42 4.85 -9.41
C GLY A 68 -2.02 6.27 -9.03
N ALA A 69 -0.72 6.54 -8.89
CA ALA A 69 -0.21 7.89 -8.64
C ALA A 69 -0.58 8.88 -9.75
N LYS A 70 -0.52 8.46 -11.02
CA LYS A 70 -0.96 9.29 -12.17
C LYS A 70 -2.46 9.60 -12.10
N VAL A 71 -3.29 8.64 -11.70
CA VAL A 71 -4.73 8.86 -11.49
C VAL A 71 -4.94 9.89 -10.38
N LEU A 72 -4.24 9.76 -9.25
CA LEU A 72 -4.34 10.67 -8.13
C LEU A 72 -3.98 12.11 -8.50
N ASN A 73 -2.87 12.33 -9.23
CA ASN A 73 -2.51 13.68 -9.68
C ASN A 73 -3.52 14.29 -10.65
N ARG A 74 -4.15 13.47 -11.51
CA ARG A 74 -5.27 13.96 -12.34
C ARG A 74 -6.46 14.41 -11.49
N LEU A 75 -6.84 13.62 -10.47
CA LEU A 75 -7.94 13.97 -9.56
C LEU A 75 -7.62 15.22 -8.73
N ARG A 76 -6.38 15.35 -8.24
CA ARG A 76 -5.90 16.54 -7.53
C ARG A 76 -5.99 17.79 -8.41
N ARG A 77 -5.49 17.70 -9.65
CA ARG A 77 -5.57 18.79 -10.64
C ARG A 77 -7.02 19.22 -10.92
N GLN A 78 -7.93 18.25 -11.06
CA GLN A 78 -9.35 18.54 -11.25
C GLN A 78 -9.99 19.26 -10.06
N LYS A 79 -9.48 19.03 -8.84
CA LYS A 79 -9.89 19.73 -7.62
C LYS A 79 -9.13 21.04 -7.36
N GLY A 80 -8.21 21.44 -8.25
CA GLY A 80 -7.37 22.63 -8.05
C GLY A 80 -6.27 22.45 -6.99
N LEU A 81 -5.96 21.21 -6.60
CA LEU A 81 -4.88 20.90 -5.67
C LEU A 81 -3.54 20.75 -6.41
N VAL A 82 -2.45 21.03 -5.69
CA VAL A 82 -1.08 20.88 -6.21
C VAL A 82 -0.79 19.41 -6.51
N GLU A 83 -0.22 19.11 -7.68
CA GLU A 83 0.19 17.75 -8.01
C GLU A 83 1.29 17.26 -7.07
N MET A 84 1.18 16.02 -6.59
CA MET A 84 2.17 15.43 -5.70
C MET A 84 3.44 15.10 -6.48
N VAL A 85 4.59 15.30 -5.83
CA VAL A 85 5.85 14.66 -6.24
C VAL A 85 5.73 13.16 -5.96
N VAL A 86 5.98 12.35 -7.00
CA VAL A 86 5.87 10.89 -6.93
C VAL A 86 7.27 10.27 -6.94
N HIS A 87 7.60 9.55 -5.87
CA HIS A 87 8.84 8.79 -5.73
C HIS A 87 8.58 7.31 -5.99
N ILE A 88 9.33 6.71 -6.90
CA ILE A 88 9.22 5.28 -7.22
C ILE A 88 10.31 4.52 -6.46
N CYS A 89 9.90 3.57 -5.60
CA CYS A 89 10.80 2.69 -4.87
C CYS A 89 10.84 1.27 -5.48
N GLY A 90 11.96 0.59 -5.26
CA GLY A 90 12.15 -0.80 -5.63
C GLY A 90 11.32 -1.75 -4.77
N VAL A 91 11.14 -2.97 -5.28
CA VAL A 91 10.45 -4.07 -4.57
C VAL A 91 11.40 -5.25 -4.45
N VAL A 92 11.05 -6.23 -3.61
CA VAL A 92 11.82 -7.46 -3.47
C VAL A 92 11.75 -8.25 -4.78
N GLU A 93 12.92 -8.68 -5.26
CA GLU A 93 13.08 -9.49 -6.46
C GLU A 93 13.83 -10.78 -6.13
N GLU A 94 13.39 -11.88 -6.74
CA GLU A 94 14.04 -13.17 -6.71
C GLU A 94 14.25 -13.64 -8.16
N ASN A 95 15.47 -14.02 -8.52
CA ASN A 95 15.84 -14.43 -9.88
C ASN A 95 15.47 -13.39 -10.96
N GLY A 96 15.59 -12.09 -10.64
CA GLY A 96 15.26 -10.99 -11.55
C GLY A 96 13.77 -10.81 -11.83
N ARG A 97 12.90 -11.44 -11.02
CA ARG A 97 11.45 -11.24 -11.05
C ARG A 97 10.99 -10.75 -9.70
N LYS A 98 10.06 -9.80 -9.70
CA LYS A 98 9.39 -9.37 -8.49
C LYS A 98 8.78 -10.58 -7.77
N VAL A 99 8.95 -10.63 -6.46
CA VAL A 99 8.15 -11.51 -5.59
C VAL A 99 6.83 -10.80 -5.29
N SER A 100 5.71 -11.31 -5.82
CA SER A 100 4.40 -10.71 -5.56
C SER A 100 3.70 -11.35 -4.35
N SER A 101 2.95 -10.52 -3.61
CA SER A 101 2.13 -11.03 -2.50
C SER A 101 1.03 -12.00 -2.95
N SER A 102 0.63 -11.99 -4.22
CA SER A 102 -0.34 -12.94 -4.75
C SER A 102 0.28 -14.33 -4.90
N GLU A 103 1.48 -14.41 -5.49
CA GLU A 103 2.21 -15.67 -5.67
C GLU A 103 2.53 -16.33 -4.32
N ILE A 104 2.93 -15.53 -3.31
CA ILE A 104 3.14 -16.05 -1.95
C ILE A 104 1.86 -16.71 -1.42
N ARG A 105 0.71 -16.01 -1.49
CA ARG A 105 -0.57 -16.57 -1.02
C ARG A 105 -1.02 -17.78 -1.83
N GLU A 106 -0.76 -17.81 -3.14
CA GLU A 106 -1.04 -18.96 -4.00
C GLU A 106 -0.25 -20.20 -3.56
N SER A 107 1.03 -20.03 -3.21
CA SER A 107 1.87 -21.12 -2.68
C SER A 107 1.38 -21.66 -1.33
N GLU A 108 0.87 -20.78 -0.46
CA GLU A 108 0.27 -21.16 0.84
C GLU A 108 -1.01 -21.99 0.65
N THR A 109 -1.77 -21.74 -0.43
CA THR A 109 -2.96 -22.55 -0.75
C THR A 109 -2.60 -23.99 -1.12
N SER A 110 -1.45 -24.18 -1.77
CA SER A 110 -1.02 -25.48 -2.28
C SER A 110 -0.36 -26.34 -1.20
N THR A 111 0.12 -25.72 -0.12
CA THR A 111 0.74 -26.40 1.03
C THR A 111 -0.30 -26.87 2.07
N SER A 112 -1.54 -26.40 1.97
CA SER A 112 -2.64 -26.72 2.90
C SER A 112 -3.61 -27.80 2.38
N MET A 113 -3.22 -28.57 1.34
CA MET A 113 -3.91 -29.78 0.87
C MET A 113 -3.05 -31.02 1.14
#